data_AF-A0A5K7XGV9-F1
#
_entry.id   AF-A0A5K7XGV9-F1
#
_cell.length_a   1.000
_cell.length_b   1.000
_cell.length_c   1.000
_cell.angle_alpha   90.00
_cell.angle_beta   90.00
_cell.angle_gamma   90.00
#
_symmetry.space_group_name_H-M   'P 1'
#
loop_
_entity.id
_entity.type
_entity.pdbx_description
1 polymer ?
#
loop_
_entity_poly.entity_id
_entity_poly.type
_entity_poly.pdbx_seq_one_letter_code
_entity_poly.pdbx_strand_id
1 'polypeptide(L)' 'MSRYFIAGNFWLVAALLIFIGKRYERSEPTMYTVFGVGRYFSEGEYTTLTLGTLAIAVAFFTAAVVSSRRPQG' A
#
# COMPACT_ATOMS: atom_id res chain seq x y z
N MET A 1 -19.54 -1.24 -9.52
CA MET A 1 -18.24 -1.60 -8.90
C MET A 1 -18.31 -1.35 -7.41
N SER A 2 -17.93 -2.30 -6.57
CA SER A 2 -17.96 -2.12 -5.11
C SER A 2 -16.90 -1.11 -4.68
N ARG A 3 -17.26 -0.15 -3.81
CA ARG A 3 -16.31 0.83 -3.22
C ARG A 3 -15.06 0.19 -2.61
N TYR A 4 -15.19 -1.05 -2.12
CA TYR A 4 -14.09 -1.84 -1.56
C TYR A 4 -13.10 -2.31 -2.64
N PHE A 5 -13.55 -2.56 -3.87
CA PHE A 5 -12.67 -2.93 -4.98
C PHE A 5 -11.79 -1.75 -5.41
N ILE A 6 -12.36 -0.55 -5.47
CA ILE A 6 -11.61 0.69 -5.79
C ILE A 6 -10.56 0.96 -4.70
N ALA A 7 -10.96 0.87 -3.42
CA ALA A 7 -10.04 1.01 -2.30
C ALA A 7 -8.92 -0.04 -2.32
N GLY A 8 -9.22 -1.31 -2.61
CA GLY A 8 -8.22 -2.37 -2.72
C GLY A 8 -7.16 -2.09 -3.79
N ASN A 9 -7.58 -1.64 -4.97
CA ASN A 9 -6.65 -1.26 -6.05
C ASN A 9 -5.78 -0.06 -5.67
N PHE A 10 -6.36 0.96 -5.01
CA PHE A 10 -5.59 2.11 -4.54
C PHE A 10 -4.45 1.68 -3.59
N TRP A 11 -4.76 0.85 -2.60
CA TRP A 11 -3.76 0.34 -1.67
C TRP A 11 -2.75 -0.60 -2.33
N LEU A 12 -3.16 -1.36 -3.33
CA LEU A 12 -2.25 -2.22 -4.11
C LEU A 12 -1.24 -1.38 -4.90
N VAL A 13 -1.70 -0.32 -5.57
CA VAL A 13 -0.82 0.61 -6.29
C VAL A 13 0.13 1.31 -5.31
N ALA A 14 -0.35 1.73 -4.15
CA ALA A 14 0.50 2.32 -3.11
C ALA A 14 1.59 1.34 -2.64
N ALA A 15 1.25 0.07 -2.40
CA ALA A 15 2.23 -0.95 -2.02
C ALA A 15 3.28 -1.18 -3.12
N LEU A 16 2.87 -1.19 -4.39
CA LEU A 16 3.76 -1.27 -5.56
C LEU A 16 4.72 -0.08 -5.62
N LEU A 17 4.22 1.14 -5.41
CA LEU A 17 5.04 2.35 -5.41
C LEU A 17 6.06 2.33 -4.27
N ILE A 18 5.70 1.87 -3.08
CA ILE A 18 6.64 1.73 -1.95
C ILE A 18 7.71 0.68 -2.28
N PHE A 19 7.31 -0.46 -2.85
CA PHE A 19 8.24 -1.52 -3.22
C PHE A 19 9.23 -1.08 -4.30
N ILE A 20 8.76 -0.35 -5.31
CA ILE A 20 9.61 0.22 -6.36
C ILE A 20 10.50 1.34 -5.79
N GLY A 21 9.94 2.21 -4.95
CA GLY A 21 10.65 3.31 -4.28
C GLY A 21 11.82 2.81 -3.45
N LYS A 22 11.65 1.69 -2.71
CA LYS A 22 12.73 1.00 -1.99
C LYS A 22 13.92 0.67 -2.91
N ARG A 23 13.65 0.25 -4.15
CA ARG A 23 14.70 -0.11 -5.11
C ARG A 23 15.43 1.13 -5.64
N TYR A 24 14.69 2.21 -5.92
CA TYR A 24 15.28 3.48 -6.37
C TYR A 24 16.12 4.15 -5.29
N GLU A 25 15.67 4.14 -4.04
CA GLU A 25 16.42 4.77 -2.94
C GLU A 25 17.74 4.04 -2.65
N ARG A 26 17.83 2.74 -2.94
CA ARG A 26 19.11 2.01 -2.88
C ARG A 26 20.11 2.45 -3.96
N SER A 27 19.65 2.91 -5.13
CA SER A 27 20.52 3.44 -6.19
C SER A 27 20.85 4.92 -5.98
N GLU A 28 19.89 5.71 -5.49
CA GLU A 28 20.02 7.14 -5.26
C GLU A 28 19.30 7.49 -3.94
N PRO A 29 20.01 7.49 -2.79
CA PRO A 29 19.39 7.71 -1.49
C PRO A 29 18.83 9.12 -1.40
N THR A 30 17.50 9.21 -1.46
CA THR A 30 16.76 10.47 -1.46
C THR A 30 16.12 10.66 -0.09
N MET A 31 16.49 11.73 0.62
CA MET A 31 15.91 12.02 1.94
C MET A 31 14.46 12.49 1.79
N TYR A 32 13.50 11.62 2.09
CA TYR A 32 12.09 12.00 2.09
C TYR A 32 11.79 12.86 3.33
N THR A 33 11.40 14.11 3.09
CA THR A 33 10.92 15.06 4.10
C THR A 33 9.41 15.06 4.11
N VAL A 34 8.80 14.57 5.19
CA VAL A 34 7.35 14.61 5.38
C VAL A 34 7.08 15.48 6.61
N PHE A 35 6.34 16.58 6.42
CA PHE A 35 6.06 17.58 7.45
C PHE A 35 7.31 18.17 8.14
N GLY A 36 8.38 18.41 7.39
CA GLY A 36 9.62 19.01 7.91
C GLY A 36 10.53 18.04 8.68
N VAL A 37 10.10 16.79 8.88
CA VAL A 37 10.95 15.72 9.41
C VAL A 37 11.47 14.90 8.23
N GLY A 38 12.74 15.08 7.91
CA GLY A 38 13.44 14.25 6.92
C GLY A 38 14.04 13.04 7.61
N ARG A 39 13.71 11.85 7.14
CA ARG A 39 14.28 10.62 7.69
C ARG A 39 14.63 9.65 6.56
N TYR A 40 15.82 9.07 6.65
CA TYR A 40 16.18 7.90 5.87
C TYR A 40 15.43 6.70 6.41
N PHE A 41 14.66 6.04 5.54
CA PHE A 41 13.99 4.82 5.90
C PHE A 41 14.95 3.63 5.77
N SER A 42 14.97 2.77 6.78
CA SER A 42 15.74 1.53 6.72
C SER A 42 15.02 0.48 5.86
N GLU A 43 15.75 -0.52 5.38
CA GLU A 43 15.17 -1.60 4.55
C GLU A 43 14.05 -2.36 5.25
N GLY A 44 14.15 -2.51 6.57
CA GLY A 44 13.13 -3.13 7.41
C GLY A 44 11.84 -2.30 7.41
N GLU A 45 11.96 -0.97 7.46
CA GLU A 45 10.80 -0.07 7.47
C GLU A 45 10.05 -0.07 6.14
N TYR A 46 10.76 -0.05 5.00
CA TYR A 46 10.11 -0.23 3.69
C TYR A 46 9.36 -1.55 3.61
N THR A 47 9.96 -2.61 4.14
CA THR A 47 9.36 -3.94 4.11
C THR A 47 8.09 -3.97 4.96
N THR A 48 8.13 -3.42 6.17
CA THR A 48 6.96 -3.29 7.05
C THR A 48 5.87 -2.43 6.42
N LEU A 49 6.22 -1.29 5.81
CA LEU A 49 5.26 -0.41 5.13
C LEU A 49 4.61 -1.11 3.94
N THR A 50 5.40 -1.82 3.13
CA THR A 50 4.91 -2.58 1.97
C THR A 50 3.97 -3.69 2.42
N LEU A 51 4.34 -4.47 3.43
CA LEU A 51 3.49 -5.56 3.95
C LEU A 51 2.21 -5.02 4.60
N GLY A 52 2.30 -3.91 5.35
CA GLY A 52 1.14 -3.26 5.94
C GLY A 52 0.16 -2.74 4.90
N THR A 53 0.65 -2.05 3.86
CA THR A 53 -0.20 -1.57 2.76
C THR A 53 -0.79 -2.71 1.94
N LEU A 54 -0.03 -3.79 1.71
CA LEU A 54 -0.52 -4.99 1.03
C LEU A 54 -1.61 -5.69 1.85
N ALA A 55 -1.45 -5.80 3.17
CA ALA A 55 -2.45 -6.39 4.05
C ALA A 55 -3.78 -5.61 4.01
N ILE A 56 -3.71 -4.28 3.96
CA ILE A 56 -4.89 -3.42 3.80
C ILE A 56 -5.56 -3.68 2.45
N ALA A 57 -4.79 -3.77 1.36
CA ALA A 57 -5.31 -4.09 0.03
C ALA A 57 -6.06 -5.43 0.02
N VAL A 58 -5.47 -6.47 0.63
CA VAL A 58 -6.08 -7.80 0.76
C VAL A 58 -7.37 -7.75 1.58
N ALA A 59 -7.40 -6.98 2.68
CA ALA A 59 -8.61 -6.81 3.49
C ALA A 59 -9.75 -6.19 2.67
N PHE A 60 -9.45 -5.16 1.86
CA PHE A 60 -10.43 -4.53 0.98
C PHE A 60 -10.89 -5.44 -0.16
N PHE A 61 -10.00 -6.24 -0.76
CA PHE A 61 -10.40 -7.24 -1.75
C PHE A 61 -11.28 -8.33 -1.14
N THR A 62 -10.95 -8.80 0.06
CA THR A 62 -11.79 -9.76 0.81
C THR A 62 -13.17 -9.17 1.06
N ALA A 63 -13.25 -7.92 1.54
CA ALA A 63 -14.51 -7.22 1.75
C ALA A 63 -15.30 -7.03 0.45
N ALA A 64 -14.62 -6.75 -0.67
CA ALA A 64 -15.25 -6.65 -1.98
C ALA A 64 -15.89 -7.99 -2.41
N VAL A 65 -15.17 -9.11 -2.27
CA VAL A 65 -15.66 -10.47 -2.58
C VAL A 65 -16.82 -10.88 -1.69
N VAL A 66 -16.76 -10.56 -0.39
CA VAL A 66 -17.89 -10.82 0.53
C VAL A 66 -19.08 -9.95 0.15
N SER A 67 -18.88 -8.68 -0.19
CA SER A 67 -19.96 -7.77 -0.59
C SER A 67 -20.66 -8.21 -1.88
N SER A 68 -19.93 -8.79 -2.83
CA SER A 68 -20.51 -9.29 -4.09
C SER A 68 -21.29 -10.60 -3.93
N ARG A 69 -21.09 -11.32 -2.81
CA ARG A 69 -21.80 -12.56 -2.48
C ARG A 69 -23.07 -12.33 -1.66
N ARG A 70 -23.25 -11.14 -1.08
CA ARG A 70 -24.49 -10.80 -0.37
C ARG A 70 -25.58 -10.46 -1.40
N PRO A 71 -26.68 -11.22 -1.49
CA PRO A 71 -27.80 -10.83 -2.33
C PRO A 71 -28.32 -9.48 -1.84
N GLN A 72 -28.41 -8.52 -2.76
CA GLN A 72 -29.12 -7.26 -2.52
C GLN A 72 -30.60 -7.62 -2.53
N GLY A 73 -31.14 -7.93 -1.35
CA GLY A 73 -32.57 -8.11 -1.13
C GLY A 73 -33.30 -6.78 -1.21
#